data_AF-A0A101GE43-F1
#
_entry.id   AF-A0A101GE43-F1
#
_cell.length_a   1.000
_cell.length_b   1.000
_cell.length_c   1.000
_cell.angle_alpha   90.00
_cell.angle_beta   90.00
_cell.angle_gamma   90.00
#
_symmetry.space_group_name_H-M   'P 1'
#
loop_
_entity.id
_entity.type
_entity.pdbx_description
1 polymer ?
#
loop_
_entity_poly.entity_id
_entity_poly.type
_entity_poly.pdbx_seq_one_letter_code
_entity_poly.pdbx_strand_id
1 'polypeptide(L)'
;FSERHSKEFVFIKDAKIEYRISGSFCVNKCFVKILSFRDGTYHEKPSFREYIYLSDNLEIIFDVKNDEAKQYLQKYLHRINYFGKRGCFFQFVGYNDNPCGPNIKEFDASDFSPGILQEFDDISPQAQFKNVDNFDQASAKRDKRILVIPVKNVNSSKSYTHYRCI
;
A
#
# COMPACT_ATOMS: atom_id res chain seq x y z
N PHE A 1 13.78 -13.93 23.39
CA PHE A 1 13.39 -14.05 21.98
C PHE A 1 14.65 -14.09 21.15
N SER A 2 15.03 -15.25 20.59
CA SER A 2 16.18 -15.28 19.67
C SER A 2 15.75 -14.68 18.34
N GLU A 3 16.31 -13.53 17.99
CA GLU A 3 16.06 -12.76 16.75
C GLU A 3 16.35 -13.52 15.44
N ARG A 4 16.84 -14.75 15.52
CA ARG A 4 17.17 -15.58 14.37
C ARG A 4 16.05 -16.58 14.13
N HIS A 5 15.24 -16.32 13.10
CA HIS A 5 14.28 -17.25 12.48
C HIS A 5 12.86 -17.33 13.08
N SER A 6 12.18 -16.20 13.33
CA SER A 6 10.72 -16.24 13.42
C SER A 6 10.12 -16.70 12.08
N LYS A 7 9.36 -17.79 12.10
CA LYS A 7 8.66 -18.31 10.92
C LYS A 7 7.63 -17.31 10.41
N GLU A 8 6.97 -16.62 11.34
CA GLU A 8 6.00 -15.57 11.09
C GLU A 8 6.60 -14.39 10.33
N PHE A 9 7.81 -13.98 10.70
CA PHE A 9 8.51 -12.93 9.98
C PHE A 9 8.77 -13.34 8.52
N VAL A 10 9.13 -14.60 8.28
CA VAL A 10 9.30 -15.14 6.93
C VAL A 10 7.97 -15.17 6.17
N PHE A 11 6.86 -15.52 6.83
CA PHE A 11 5.53 -15.52 6.21
C PHE A 11 5.10 -14.14 5.72
N ILE A 12 5.52 -13.06 6.40
CA ILE A 12 5.17 -11.68 6.01
C ILE A 12 6.21 -11.10 5.04
N LYS A 13 7.51 -11.15 5.39
CA LYS A 13 8.58 -10.49 4.63
C LYS A 13 8.73 -11.06 3.21
N ASP A 14 8.58 -12.37 3.07
CA ASP A 14 8.77 -13.03 1.77
C ASP A 14 7.46 -13.22 1.01
N ALA A 15 6.32 -12.79 1.57
CA ALA A 15 5.06 -12.85 0.84
C ALA A 15 5.14 -11.88 -0.34
N LYS A 16 4.99 -12.41 -1.54
CA LYS A 16 4.82 -11.57 -2.72
C LYS A 16 3.43 -10.95 -2.66
N ILE A 17 3.37 -9.61 -2.67
CA ILE A 17 2.12 -8.86 -2.63
C ILE A 17 1.89 -8.25 -4.00
N GLU A 18 0.73 -8.56 -4.58
CA GLU A 18 0.30 -8.03 -5.87
C GLU A 18 -1.08 -7.40 -5.73
N TYR A 19 -1.50 -6.64 -6.73
CA TYR A 19 -2.69 -5.81 -6.62
C TYR A 19 -3.56 -5.93 -7.86
N ARG A 20 -4.87 -5.97 -7.62
CA ARG A 20 -5.88 -5.78 -8.65
C ARG A 20 -6.76 -4.60 -8.30
N ILE A 21 -6.87 -3.68 -9.25
CA ILE A 21 -7.71 -2.49 -9.16
C ILE A 21 -8.79 -2.50 -10.23
N SER A 22 -9.91 -1.81 -9.97
CA SER A 22 -11.01 -1.64 -10.91
C SER A 22 -11.75 -0.33 -10.66
N GLY A 23 -12.69 0.01 -11.54
CA GLY A 23 -13.53 1.18 -11.36
C GLY A 23 -12.82 2.53 -11.55
N SER A 24 -13.17 3.48 -10.70
CA SER A 24 -12.72 4.87 -10.72
C SER A 24 -11.97 5.27 -9.46
N PHE A 25 -10.97 6.13 -9.65
CA PHE A 25 -10.10 6.66 -8.61
C PHE A 25 -10.20 8.19 -8.65
N CYS A 26 -10.69 8.82 -7.59
CA CYS A 26 -10.73 10.28 -7.50
C CYS A 26 -9.73 10.75 -6.45
N VAL A 27 -8.67 11.40 -6.91
CA VAL A 27 -7.65 12.02 -6.06
C VAL A 27 -8.10 13.43 -5.73
N ASN A 28 -8.60 13.65 -4.53
CA ASN A 28 -8.98 14.96 -4.03
C ASN A 28 -7.76 15.68 -3.44
N LYS A 29 -7.54 16.92 -3.89
CA LYS A 29 -6.45 17.80 -3.48
C LYS A 29 -6.99 18.80 -2.48
N CYS A 30 -6.66 18.61 -1.21
CA CYS A 30 -7.20 19.38 -0.10
C CYS A 30 -6.11 20.22 0.55
N PHE A 31 -6.45 21.48 0.84
CA PHE A 31 -5.66 22.32 1.74
C PHE A 31 -6.32 22.27 3.11
N VAL A 32 -5.66 21.62 4.06
CA VAL A 32 -6.18 21.44 5.42
C VAL A 32 -5.33 22.22 6.41
N LYS A 33 -5.92 22.62 7.53
CA LYS A 33 -5.16 23.15 8.67
C LYS A 33 -4.97 22.04 9.69
N ILE A 34 -3.72 21.77 10.04
CA ILE A 34 -3.38 20.83 11.11
C ILE A 34 -3.23 21.64 12.39
N LEU A 35 -4.01 21.27 13.41
CA LEU A 35 -3.89 21.82 14.74
C LEU A 35 -2.79 21.09 15.51
N SER A 36 -1.82 21.83 16.03
CA SER A 36 -0.84 21.31 16.98
C SER A 36 -0.98 22.04 18.31
N PHE A 37 -1.20 21.30 19.39
CA PHE A 37 -1.20 21.85 20.74
C PHE A 37 0.25 21.93 21.25
N ARG A 38 0.73 23.13 21.55
CA ARG A 38 2.05 23.41 22.11
C ARG A 38 1.94 24.57 23.09
N ASP A 39 2.67 24.51 24.19
CA ASP A 39 2.76 25.60 25.18
C ASP A 39 1.40 26.14 25.65
N GLY A 40 0.40 25.25 25.79
CA GLY A 40 -0.95 25.60 26.25
C GLY A 40 -1.87 26.21 25.17
N THR A 41 -1.41 26.36 23.93
CA THR A 41 -2.17 26.99 22.83
C THR A 41 -2.25 26.10 21.59
N TYR A 42 -3.34 26.22 20.83
CA TYR A 42 -3.47 25.58 19.52
C TYR A 42 -2.84 26.46 18.44
N HIS A 43 -1.91 25.88 17.68
CA HIS A 43 -1.34 26.51 16.50
C HIS A 43 -1.82 25.81 15.24
N GLU A 44 -2.33 26.59 14.28
CA GLU A 44 -2.72 26.10 12.97
C GLU A 44 -1.53 26.11 12.02
N LYS A 45 -1.29 25.01 11.30
CA LYS A 45 -0.35 24.97 10.19
C LYS A 45 -1.06 24.53 8.91
N PRO A 46 -1.01 25.32 7.84
CA PRO A 46 -1.53 24.88 6.55
C PRO A 46 -0.75 23.67 6.05
N SER A 47 -1.45 22.71 5.46
CA SER A 47 -0.87 21.48 4.92
C SER A 47 -1.66 21.06 3.69
N PHE A 48 -0.94 20.73 2.63
CA PHE A 48 -1.52 20.11 1.45
C PHE A 48 -1.62 18.60 1.65
N ARG A 49 -2.79 18.02 1.36
CA ARG A 49 -3.04 16.58 1.43
C ARG A 49 -3.83 16.12 0.23
N GLU A 50 -3.50 14.92 -0.23
CA GLU A 50 -4.25 14.22 -1.26
C GLU A 50 -4.93 13.00 -0.66
N TYR A 51 -6.21 12.83 -0.98
CA TYR A 51 -7.03 11.69 -0.57
C TYR A 51 -7.59 10.99 -1.80
N ILE A 52 -7.52 9.67 -1.82
CA ILE A 52 -8.03 8.87 -2.94
C ILE A 52 -9.36 8.25 -2.51
N TYR A 53 -10.40 8.50 -3.30
CA TYR A 53 -11.64 7.73 -3.26
C TYR A 53 -11.59 6.63 -4.32
N LEU A 54 -11.97 5.42 -3.92
CA LEU A 54 -12.08 4.23 -4.75
C LEU A 54 -13.57 3.92 -4.96
N SER A 55 -14.02 3.78 -6.20
CA SER A 55 -15.42 3.37 -6.45
C SER A 55 -15.67 1.90 -6.19
N ASP A 56 -14.63 1.07 -6.37
CA ASP A 56 -14.72 -0.39 -6.34
C ASP A 56 -13.70 -0.93 -5.33
N ASN A 57 -13.79 -2.23 -5.03
CA ASN A 57 -12.89 -2.88 -4.09
C ASN A 57 -11.45 -2.92 -4.62
N LEU A 58 -10.50 -2.64 -3.73
CA LEU A 58 -9.08 -2.96 -3.93
C LEU A 58 -8.86 -4.42 -3.54
N GLU A 59 -8.36 -5.24 -4.46
CA GLU A 59 -7.96 -6.61 -4.17
C GLU A 59 -6.43 -6.64 -3.97
N ILE A 60 -6.01 -7.10 -2.78
CA ILE A 60 -4.61 -7.29 -2.41
C ILE A 60 -4.36 -8.80 -2.41
N ILE A 61 -3.48 -9.24 -3.29
CA ILE A 61 -3.20 -10.64 -3.57
C ILE A 61 -1.89 -11.00 -2.86
N PHE A 62 -1.96 -11.96 -1.94
CA PHE A 62 -0.79 -12.48 -1.25
C PHE A 62 -0.44 -13.84 -1.83
N ASP A 63 0.79 -13.99 -2.32
CA ASP A 63 1.34 -15.31 -2.62
C ASP A 63 1.70 -16.00 -1.31
N VAL A 64 1.23 -17.23 -1.15
CA VAL A 64 1.33 -17.95 0.12
C VAL A 64 2.08 -19.26 -0.08
N LYS A 65 3.21 -19.40 0.64
CA LYS A 65 4.11 -20.54 0.50
C LYS A 65 3.49 -21.89 0.90
N ASN A 66 2.64 -21.91 1.93
CA ASN A 66 2.00 -23.12 2.46
C ASN A 66 0.74 -22.79 3.30
N ASP A 67 -0.01 -23.82 3.69
CA ASP A 67 -1.25 -23.65 4.46
C ASP A 67 -1.05 -22.99 5.84
N GLU A 68 0.10 -23.21 6.49
CA GLU A 68 0.42 -22.58 7.77
C GLU A 68 0.54 -21.05 7.62
N ALA A 69 1.26 -20.60 6.58
CA ALA A 69 1.37 -19.19 6.24
C ALA A 69 -0.01 -18.60 5.88
N LYS A 70 -0.86 -19.36 5.17
CA LYS A 70 -2.23 -18.94 4.82
C LYS A 70 -3.05 -18.66 6.07
N GLN A 71 -3.09 -19.61 6.99
CA GLN A 71 -3.82 -19.49 8.25
C GLN A 71 -3.29 -18.34 9.10
N TYR A 72 -1.96 -18.17 9.15
CA TYR A 72 -1.33 -17.06 9.85
C TYR A 72 -1.76 -15.70 9.27
N LEU A 73 -1.66 -15.53 7.94
CA LEU A 73 -2.03 -14.28 7.26
C LEU A 73 -3.53 -14.00 7.42
N GLN A 74 -4.40 -14.99 7.21
CA GLN A 74 -5.85 -14.83 7.39
C GLN A 74 -6.25 -14.49 8.83
N LYS A 75 -5.46 -14.89 9.83
CA LYS A 75 -5.69 -14.52 11.23
C LYS A 75 -5.51 -13.03 11.49
N TYR A 76 -4.64 -12.35 10.75
CA TYR A 76 -4.24 -10.96 11.05
C TYR A 76 -4.60 -9.93 9.97
N LEU A 77 -4.61 -10.29 8.69
CA LEU A 77 -4.78 -9.32 7.59
C LEU A 77 -6.11 -8.56 7.67
N HIS A 78 -7.22 -9.21 8.01
CA HIS A 78 -8.54 -8.56 8.11
C HIS A 78 -8.62 -7.53 9.26
N ARG A 79 -7.62 -7.50 10.16
CA ARG A 79 -7.55 -6.52 11.25
C ARG A 79 -6.89 -5.21 10.82
N ILE A 80 -6.27 -5.18 9.65
CA ILE A 80 -5.65 -3.98 9.09
C ILE A 80 -6.76 -3.14 8.44
N ASN A 81 -7.04 -1.98 9.01
CA ASN A 81 -8.10 -1.06 8.57
C ASN A 81 -7.56 0.24 7.94
N TYR A 82 -6.25 0.33 7.74
CA TYR A 82 -5.62 1.42 7.02
C TYR A 82 -4.41 0.90 6.23
N PHE A 83 -4.21 1.42 5.03
CA PHE A 83 -2.99 1.23 4.25
C PHE A 83 -2.39 2.61 3.93
N GLY A 84 -1.06 2.71 4.00
CA GLY A 84 -0.34 3.97 3.84
C GLY A 84 -0.42 4.87 5.07
N LYS A 85 -0.99 6.07 4.92
CA LYS A 85 -1.08 7.04 6.02
C LYS A 85 -2.20 6.66 6.98
N ARG A 86 -2.00 6.89 8.30
CA ARG A 86 -3.00 6.60 9.36
C ARG A 86 -4.37 7.27 9.17
N GLY A 87 -4.48 8.26 8.29
CA GLY A 87 -5.75 8.92 7.95
C GLY A 87 -6.53 8.24 6.83
N CYS A 88 -6.03 7.13 6.27
CA CYS A 88 -6.74 6.31 5.32
C CYS A 88 -7.64 5.31 6.06
N PHE A 89 -8.77 4.95 5.45
CA PHE A 89 -9.69 3.96 5.99
C PHE A 89 -10.00 2.91 4.92
N PHE A 90 -9.85 1.65 5.30
CA PHE A 90 -10.20 0.48 4.49
C PHE A 90 -11.08 -0.44 5.32
N GLN A 91 -12.14 -0.95 4.70
CA GLN A 91 -13.00 -1.97 5.29
C GLN A 91 -12.71 -3.31 4.62
N PHE A 92 -12.45 -4.32 5.45
CA PHE A 92 -12.33 -5.69 4.96
C PHE A 92 -13.68 -6.17 4.40
N VAL A 93 -13.65 -6.67 3.16
CA VAL A 93 -14.84 -7.20 2.47
C VAL A 93 -14.92 -8.71 2.61
N GLY A 94 -13.83 -9.42 2.35
CA GLY A 94 -13.78 -10.88 2.39
C GLY A 94 -12.44 -11.42 1.90
N TYR A 95 -12.22 -12.70 2.14
CA TYR A 95 -11.12 -13.44 1.53
C TYR A 95 -11.59 -14.07 0.22
N ASN A 96 -10.73 -14.01 -0.80
CA ASN A 96 -10.92 -14.71 -2.06
C ASN A 96 -9.71 -15.61 -2.31
N ASP A 97 -9.89 -16.92 -2.14
CA ASP A 97 -8.82 -17.90 -2.38
C ASP A 97 -8.54 -18.13 -3.87
N ASN A 98 -9.40 -17.61 -4.77
CA ASN A 98 -9.25 -17.69 -6.22
C ASN A 98 -9.32 -16.29 -6.86
N PRO A 99 -8.31 -15.42 -6.64
CA PRO A 99 -8.29 -14.06 -7.17
C PRO A 99 -8.23 -14.04 -8.71
N CYS A 100 -8.76 -12.99 -9.34
CA CYS A 100 -8.76 -12.85 -10.80
C CYS A 100 -7.38 -12.47 -11.39
N GLY A 101 -6.31 -12.62 -10.62
CA GLY A 101 -4.95 -12.21 -10.96
C GLY A 101 -4.72 -10.70 -10.88
N PRO A 102 -3.46 -10.26 -10.70
CA PRO A 102 -3.12 -8.85 -10.62
C PRO A 102 -3.24 -8.16 -11.98
N ASN A 103 -3.57 -6.86 -11.96
CA ASN A 103 -3.50 -6.01 -13.16
C ASN A 103 -2.53 -4.83 -13.01
N ILE A 104 -2.01 -4.60 -11.80
CA ILE A 104 -0.84 -3.75 -11.59
C ILE A 104 0.40 -4.62 -11.82
N LYS A 105 1.28 -4.16 -12.70
CA LYS A 105 2.49 -4.89 -13.09
C LYS A 105 3.74 -4.09 -12.77
N GLU A 106 4.86 -4.76 -12.59
CA GLU A 106 6.16 -4.09 -12.62
C GLU A 106 6.46 -3.59 -14.04
N PHE A 107 7.07 -2.41 -14.14
CA PHE A 107 7.40 -1.82 -15.42
C PHE A 107 8.51 -2.61 -16.11
N ASP A 108 8.25 -3.02 -17.35
CA ASP A 108 9.19 -3.67 -18.23
C ASP A 108 9.27 -2.87 -19.54
N ALA A 109 10.47 -2.44 -19.92
CA ALA A 109 10.69 -1.69 -21.15
C ALA A 109 10.36 -2.50 -22.42
N SER A 110 10.32 -3.83 -22.32
CA SER A 110 10.00 -4.74 -23.42
C SER A 110 8.50 -5.08 -23.54
N ASP A 111 7.71 -4.89 -22.48
CA ASP A 111 6.25 -5.12 -22.45
C ASP A 111 5.52 -3.82 -22.07
N PHE A 112 5.20 -3.00 -23.08
CA PHE A 112 4.52 -1.74 -22.87
C PHE A 112 3.05 -1.93 -22.45
N SER A 113 2.79 -1.80 -21.16
CA SER A 113 1.43 -1.76 -20.60
C SER A 113 0.97 -0.31 -20.39
N PRO A 114 -0.24 0.08 -20.87
CA PRO A 114 -0.74 1.44 -20.69
C PRO A 114 -1.09 1.69 -19.22
N GLY A 115 -0.74 2.86 -18.70
CA GLY A 115 -1.02 3.23 -17.33
C GLY A 115 -0.12 4.36 -16.83
N ILE A 116 -0.15 4.59 -15.51
CA ILE A 116 0.70 5.54 -14.82
C ILE A 116 1.86 4.78 -14.18
N LEU A 117 3.08 5.24 -14.46
CA LEU A 117 4.28 4.75 -13.80
C LEU A 117 4.41 5.40 -12.43
N GLN A 118 4.56 4.58 -11.40
CA GLN A 118 4.74 5.05 -10.04
C GLN A 118 5.86 4.26 -9.37
N GLU A 119 6.78 4.98 -8.74
CA GLU A 119 7.85 4.39 -7.93
C GLU A 119 7.30 4.05 -6.54
N PHE A 120 7.64 2.86 -6.04
CA PHE A 120 7.30 2.34 -4.73
C PHE A 120 8.54 1.82 -4.02
N ASP A 121 8.60 2.06 -2.71
CA ASP A 121 9.54 1.40 -1.83
C ASP A 121 8.99 0.01 -1.46
N ASP A 122 9.81 -1.03 -1.60
CA ASP A 122 9.55 -2.39 -1.14
C ASP A 122 10.61 -2.82 -0.12
N ILE A 123 10.34 -3.83 0.70
CA ILE A 123 11.34 -4.35 1.64
C ILE A 123 12.37 -5.16 0.86
N SER A 124 13.64 -4.83 1.05
CA SER A 124 14.72 -5.52 0.38
C SER A 124 14.77 -7.01 0.77
N PRO A 125 14.99 -7.97 -0.16
CA PRO A 125 15.09 -9.39 0.17
C PRO A 125 16.15 -9.69 1.25
N GLN A 126 17.22 -8.89 1.29
CA GLN A 126 18.32 -8.98 2.24
C GLN A 126 18.04 -8.26 3.58
N ALA A 127 16.83 -7.72 3.78
CA ALA A 127 16.40 -7.14 5.04
C ALA A 127 16.25 -8.21 6.13
N GLN A 128 16.71 -7.89 7.33
CA GLN A 128 16.52 -8.68 8.55
C GLN A 128 15.44 -8.02 9.42
N PHE A 129 14.98 -8.74 10.46
CA PHE A 129 13.93 -8.22 11.35
C PHE A 129 14.31 -6.86 11.98
N LYS A 130 15.56 -6.68 12.40
CA LYS A 130 16.07 -5.40 12.91
C LYS A 130 15.90 -4.22 11.94
N ASN A 131 15.82 -4.46 10.62
CA ASN A 131 15.62 -3.41 9.63
C ASN A 131 14.15 -2.95 9.52
N VAL A 132 13.21 -3.66 10.16
CA VAL A 132 11.78 -3.32 10.20
C VAL A 132 11.25 -3.09 11.62
N ASP A 133 12.07 -3.37 12.63
CA ASP A 133 11.75 -3.13 14.03
C ASP A 133 11.89 -1.63 14.35
N ASN A 134 10.82 -1.03 14.87
CA ASN A 134 10.80 0.38 15.26
C ASN A 134 11.61 0.66 16.54
N PHE A 135 12.00 -0.39 17.29
CA PHE A 135 12.79 -0.27 18.52
C PHE A 135 14.30 -0.44 18.29
N ASP A 136 14.70 -0.94 17.12
CA ASP A 136 16.11 -1.08 16.73
C ASP A 136 16.65 0.24 16.15
N GLN A 137 17.98 0.38 16.10
CA GLN A 137 18.68 1.53 15.52
C GLN A 137 19.09 1.29 14.06
N ALA A 138 18.95 0.07 13.55
CA ALA A 138 19.28 -0.28 12.19
C ALA A 138 18.38 0.46 11.19
N SER A 139 18.99 0.95 10.11
CA SER A 139 18.24 1.61 9.04
C SER A 139 17.33 0.63 8.30
N ALA A 140 16.19 1.15 7.82
CA ALA A 140 15.32 0.41 6.92
C ALA A 140 16.04 0.08 5.61
N LYS A 141 16.01 -1.18 5.19
CA LYS A 141 16.51 -1.64 3.89
C LYS A 141 15.36 -1.76 2.92
N ARG A 142 15.32 -0.86 1.93
CA ARG A 142 14.26 -0.79 0.94
C ARG A 142 14.83 -0.79 -0.45
N ASP A 143 14.18 -1.54 -1.33
CA ASP A 143 14.44 -1.52 -2.76
C ASP A 143 13.34 -0.73 -3.45
N LYS A 144 13.65 -0.15 -4.61
CA LYS A 144 12.68 0.62 -5.40
C LYS A 144 12.15 -0.24 -6.52
N ARG A 145 10.83 -0.17 -6.73
CA ARG A 145 10.13 -0.83 -7.84
C ARG A 145 9.28 0.19 -8.56
N ILE A 146 9.23 0.09 -9.88
CA ILE A 146 8.35 0.94 -10.70
C ILE A 146 7.17 0.06 -11.10
N LEU A 147 5.97 0.44 -10.68
CA LEU A 147 4.75 -0.26 -11.08
C LEU A 147 3.98 0.57 -12.10
N VAL A 148 3.33 -0.14 -13.03
CA VAL A 148 2.36 0.39 -13.98
C VAL A 148 0.98 0.23 -13.37
N ILE A 149 0.35 1.35 -13.01
CA ILE A 149 -1.03 1.40 -12.54
C ILE A 149 -1.95 1.56 -13.77
N PRO A 150 -2.79 0.57 -14.12
CA PRO A 150 -3.54 0.53 -15.39
C PRO A 150 -4.75 1.47 -15.39
N VAL A 151 -4.50 2.77 -15.27
CA VAL A 151 -5.54 3.80 -15.24
C VAL A 151 -5.26 4.89 -16.26
N LYS A 152 -6.32 5.53 -16.76
CA LYS A 152 -6.26 6.71 -17.61
C LYS A 152 -6.87 7.92 -16.90
N ASN A 153 -6.29 9.10 -17.12
CA ASN A 153 -6.87 10.36 -16.67
C ASN A 153 -8.15 10.64 -17.47
N VAL A 154 -9.27 10.82 -16.78
CA VAL A 154 -10.57 11.16 -17.39
C VAL A 154 -10.79 12.67 -17.32
N ASN A 155 -10.51 13.27 -16.15
CA ASN A 155 -10.64 14.70 -15.93
C ASN A 155 -9.69 15.14 -14.80
N SER A 156 -9.30 16.41 -14.81
CA SER A 156 -8.52 16.99 -13.74
C SER A 156 -8.82 18.48 -13.56
N SER A 157 -8.69 18.94 -12.32
CA SER A 157 -8.80 20.34 -11.95
C SER A 157 -7.78 20.67 -10.85
N LYS A 158 -7.85 21.90 -10.33
CA LYS A 158 -7.06 22.30 -9.16
C LYS A 158 -7.42 21.50 -7.91
N SER A 159 -8.67 21.07 -7.79
CA SER A 159 -9.21 20.45 -6.57
C SER A 159 -9.22 18.92 -6.63
N TYR A 160 -9.13 18.32 -7.82
CA TYR A 160 -9.11 16.86 -7.93
C TYR A 160 -8.51 16.35 -9.24
N THR A 161 -8.19 15.06 -9.29
CA THR A 161 -7.92 14.32 -10.52
C THR A 161 -8.73 13.02 -10.52
N HIS A 162 -9.49 12.78 -11.58
CA HIS A 162 -10.26 11.56 -11.78
C HIS A 162 -9.56 10.64 -12.77
N TYR A 163 -9.29 9.42 -12.33
CA TYR A 163 -8.78 8.32 -13.13
C TYR A 163 -9.81 7.20 -13.25
N ARG A 164 -9.74 6.45 -14.34
CA ARG A 164 -10.54 5.24 -14.55
C ARG A 164 -9.62 4.10 -14.99
N CYS A 165 -9.86 2.90 -14.46
CA CYS A 165 -9.16 1.69 -14.90
C CYS A 165 -9.34 1.49 -16.41
N ILE A 166 -8.27 1.11 -17.09
CA ILE A 166 -8.23 0.79 -18.53
C ILE A 166 -8.83 -0.59 -18.77
#